data_AF-A0A837PA77-F1
#
_entry.id   AF-A0A837PA77-F1
#
_cell.length_a   1.000
_cell.length_b   1.000
_cell.length_c   1.000
_cell.angle_alpha   90.00
_cell.angle_beta   90.00
_cell.angle_gamma   90.00
#
_symmetry.space_group_name_H-M   'P 1'
#
loop_
_entity.id
_entity.type
_entity.pdbx_description
1 polymer ?
#
loop_
_entity_poly.entity_id
_entity_poly.type
_entity_poly.pdbx_seq_one_letter_code
_entity_poly.pdbx_strand_id
1 'polypeptide(L)'
;MLTRNDELDNYVNDNYKIVSTALGAKSPNFSTKIKYLLSKNGIDSENDMYFVESVIKLRNAIAHGRFLFQPIFRWPLTPFFNISQNVSEFDVLRSLVKRLIGNFFEISTWNSDYTEVSKALLKPPIKTIQKFMKEPETFKQVTFDTLESSIGNETGITWANIYLSYIENPKKLNLDDLANSLKRYFFNLKKTEDNIDDIFVTSVIFMECSNDEVVAECYRKIEWLLNNTHFHDSSLINIMPELDFHHIQYPRYKKFIEMRRNIDGEF
;
A
#
# COMPACT_ATOMS: atom_id res chain seq x y z
N MET A 1 -38.14 -20.38 -41.43
CA MET A 1 -38.23 -18.96 -41.01
C MET A 1 -37.16 -18.54 -40.00
N LEU A 2 -36.27 -19.43 -39.53
CA LEU A 2 -35.19 -19.11 -38.56
C LEU A 2 -33.96 -18.44 -39.20
N THR A 3 -33.68 -18.69 -40.49
CA THR A 3 -32.46 -18.23 -41.17
C THR A 3 -32.35 -16.72 -41.36
N ARG A 4 -33.48 -16.02 -41.44
CA ARG A 4 -33.51 -14.59 -41.80
C ARG A 4 -33.21 -13.66 -40.61
N ASN A 5 -33.48 -14.12 -39.39
CA ASN A 5 -33.12 -13.38 -38.17
C ASN A 5 -31.64 -13.56 -37.85
N ASP A 6 -31.12 -14.78 -37.99
CA ASP A 6 -29.69 -15.05 -37.77
C ASP A 6 -28.80 -14.29 -38.77
N GLU A 7 -29.24 -14.16 -40.03
CA GLU A 7 -28.56 -13.33 -41.04
C GLU A 7 -28.58 -11.84 -40.70
N LEU A 8 -29.70 -11.34 -40.16
CA LEU A 8 -29.85 -9.95 -39.77
C LEU A 8 -29.00 -9.63 -38.53
N ASP A 9 -28.98 -10.53 -37.54
CA ASP A 9 -28.15 -10.40 -36.33
C ASP A 9 -26.66 -10.46 -36.65
N ASN A 10 -26.26 -11.31 -37.60
CA ASN A 10 -24.88 -11.35 -38.09
C ASN A 10 -24.51 -10.05 -38.82
N TYR A 11 -25.39 -9.51 -39.67
CA TYR A 11 -25.16 -8.24 -40.36
C TYR A 11 -25.05 -7.06 -39.39
N VAL A 12 -25.89 -7.02 -38.35
CA VAL A 12 -25.82 -6.00 -37.29
C VAL A 12 -24.52 -6.14 -36.50
N ASN A 13 -24.11 -7.36 -36.13
CA ASN A 13 -22.88 -7.61 -35.40
C ASN A 13 -21.63 -7.24 -36.22
N ASP A 14 -21.60 -7.52 -37.52
CA ASP A 14 -20.49 -7.17 -38.39
C ASP A 14 -20.37 -5.66 -38.56
N ASN A 15 -21.48 -4.96 -38.76
CA ASN A 15 -21.50 -3.49 -38.82
C ASN A 15 -21.09 -2.88 -37.47
N TYR A 16 -21.58 -3.42 -36.35
CA TYR A 16 -21.18 -2.99 -35.02
C TYR A 16 -19.68 -3.22 -34.77
N LYS A 17 -19.12 -4.34 -35.25
CA LYS A 17 -17.69 -4.66 -35.16
C LYS A 17 -16.83 -3.72 -36.00
N ILE A 18 -17.30 -3.32 -37.19
CA ILE A 18 -16.63 -2.36 -38.07
C ILE A 18 -16.64 -0.97 -37.43
N VAL A 19 -17.81 -0.50 -37.00
CA VAL A 19 -17.99 0.81 -36.35
C VAL A 19 -17.20 0.89 -35.04
N SER A 20 -17.27 -0.14 -34.20
CA SER A 20 -16.49 -0.19 -32.96
C SER A 20 -14.98 -0.20 -33.24
N THR A 21 -14.51 -0.94 -34.25
CA THR A 21 -13.09 -0.94 -34.61
C THR A 21 -12.64 0.43 -35.12
N ALA A 22 -13.42 1.08 -35.99
CA ALA A 22 -13.13 2.40 -36.55
C ALA A 22 -13.15 3.51 -35.49
N LEU A 23 -14.06 3.42 -34.50
CA LEU A 23 -14.13 4.32 -33.35
C LEU A 23 -13.07 4.01 -32.27
N GLY A 24 -12.15 3.08 -32.52
CA GLY A 24 -11.06 2.76 -31.60
C GLY A 24 -11.48 1.91 -30.40
N ALA A 25 -12.56 1.15 -30.48
CA ALA A 25 -12.94 0.16 -29.44
C ALA A 25 -11.91 -0.97 -29.28
N LYS A 26 -11.05 -1.18 -30.30
CA LYS A 26 -9.86 -2.05 -30.19
C LYS A 26 -8.62 -1.31 -29.66
N SER A 27 -8.72 -0.02 -29.36
CA SER A 27 -7.59 0.70 -28.75
C SER A 27 -7.35 0.16 -27.34
N PRO A 28 -6.08 0.00 -26.91
CA PRO A 28 -5.80 -0.50 -25.57
C PRO A 28 -6.50 0.36 -24.52
N ASN A 29 -6.89 -0.26 -23.40
CA ASN A 29 -7.49 0.51 -22.31
C ASN A 29 -6.51 1.59 -21.81
N PHE A 30 -7.03 2.60 -21.14
CA PHE A 30 -6.24 3.75 -20.68
C PHE A 30 -5.01 3.35 -19.83
N SER A 31 -5.14 2.32 -18.99
CA SER A 31 -4.03 1.79 -18.19
C SER A 31 -2.95 1.19 -19.07
N THR A 32 -3.30 0.36 -20.05
CA THR A 32 -2.34 -0.22 -20.99
C THR A 32 -1.60 0.86 -21.78
N LYS A 33 -2.29 1.93 -22.19
CA LYS A 33 -1.67 3.07 -22.89
C LYS A 33 -0.63 3.79 -22.02
N ILE A 34 -0.96 4.07 -20.76
CA ILE A 34 -0.02 4.73 -19.83
C ILE A 34 1.18 3.83 -19.55
N LYS A 35 0.96 2.55 -19.24
CA LYS A 35 2.06 1.61 -18.99
C LYS A 35 2.98 1.49 -20.19
N TYR A 36 2.42 1.38 -21.39
CA TYR A 36 3.21 1.37 -22.62
C TYR A 36 4.03 2.64 -22.80
N LEU A 37 3.45 3.82 -22.53
CA LEU A 37 4.16 5.10 -22.58
C LEU A 37 5.33 5.13 -21.59
N LEU A 38 5.13 4.69 -20.35
CA LEU A 38 6.16 4.65 -19.32
C LEU A 38 7.30 3.69 -19.71
N SER A 39 6.95 2.46 -20.10
CA SER A 39 7.95 1.46 -20.52
C SER A 39 8.75 1.92 -21.73
N LYS A 40 8.10 2.57 -22.72
CA LYS A 40 8.79 3.13 -23.89
C LYS A 40 9.82 4.19 -23.51
N ASN A 41 9.60 4.90 -22.41
CA ASN A 41 10.51 5.92 -21.88
C ASN A 41 11.40 5.38 -20.74
N GLY A 42 11.63 4.07 -20.64
CA GLY A 42 12.56 3.49 -19.66
C GLY A 42 12.10 3.56 -18.20
N ILE A 43 10.78 3.61 -17.98
CA ILE A 43 10.15 3.53 -16.66
C ILE A 43 9.29 2.27 -16.64
N ASP A 44 9.87 1.16 -16.16
CA ASP A 44 9.31 -0.18 -16.31
C ASP A 44 9.40 -1.05 -15.05
N SER A 45 9.80 -0.49 -13.90
CA SER A 45 9.86 -1.27 -12.67
C SER A 45 8.47 -1.73 -12.23
N GLU A 46 8.41 -2.89 -11.56
CA GLU A 46 7.15 -3.45 -11.09
C GLU A 46 6.43 -2.50 -10.11
N ASN A 47 7.20 -1.82 -9.27
CA ASN A 47 6.71 -0.83 -8.30
C ASN A 47 6.11 0.40 -9.00
N ASP A 48 6.74 0.91 -10.07
CA ASP A 48 6.21 2.02 -10.88
C ASP A 48 4.87 1.64 -11.50
N MET A 49 4.81 0.43 -12.09
CA MET A 49 3.60 -0.08 -12.75
C MET A 49 2.46 -0.30 -11.76
N TYR A 50 2.78 -0.78 -10.57
CA TYR A 50 1.82 -0.96 -9.48
C TYR A 50 1.27 0.36 -8.97
N PHE A 51 2.14 1.37 -8.77
CA PHE A 51 1.73 2.71 -8.38
C PHE A 51 0.82 3.37 -9.43
N VAL A 52 1.16 3.27 -10.71
CA VAL A 52 0.32 3.83 -11.79
C VAL A 52 -1.04 3.13 -11.85
N GLU A 53 -1.09 1.81 -11.63
CA GLU A 53 -2.36 1.10 -11.50
C GLU A 53 -3.22 1.61 -10.33
N SER A 54 -2.62 1.86 -9.16
CA SER A 54 -3.35 2.35 -7.99
C SER A 54 -3.95 3.73 -8.26
N VAL A 55 -3.18 4.64 -8.86
CA VAL A 55 -3.64 5.98 -9.27
C VAL A 55 -4.79 5.90 -10.29
N ILE A 56 -4.69 5.01 -11.29
CA ILE A 56 -5.76 4.83 -12.28
C ILE A 56 -7.02 4.23 -11.65
N LYS A 57 -6.87 3.27 -10.72
CA LYS A 57 -8.00 2.70 -9.95
C LYS A 57 -8.68 3.78 -9.13
N LEU A 58 -7.92 4.63 -8.44
CA LEU A 58 -8.43 5.76 -7.68
C LEU A 58 -9.21 6.74 -8.59
N ARG A 59 -8.60 7.16 -9.70
CA ARG A 59 -9.26 8.02 -10.70
C ARG A 59 -10.56 7.42 -11.20
N ASN A 60 -10.58 6.11 -11.51
CA ASN A 60 -11.77 5.44 -11.99
C ASN A 60 -12.83 5.27 -10.89
N ALA A 61 -12.44 5.10 -9.63
CA ALA A 61 -13.37 5.08 -8.51
C ALA A 61 -14.06 6.44 -8.35
N ILE A 62 -13.30 7.54 -8.46
CA ILE A 62 -13.82 8.91 -8.44
C ILE A 62 -14.75 9.16 -9.64
N ALA A 63 -14.29 8.88 -10.85
CA ALA A 63 -15.04 9.16 -12.08
C ALA A 63 -16.37 8.38 -12.18
N HIS A 64 -16.42 7.17 -11.61
CA HIS A 64 -17.64 6.36 -11.55
C HIS A 64 -18.50 6.62 -10.31
N GLY A 65 -18.19 7.65 -9.50
CA GLY A 65 -18.94 7.97 -8.29
C GLY A 65 -18.89 6.87 -7.22
N ARG A 66 -17.93 5.94 -7.28
CA ARG A 66 -17.73 4.91 -6.25
C ARG A 66 -17.00 5.46 -5.02
N PHE A 67 -16.32 6.59 -5.19
CA PHE A 67 -15.82 7.46 -4.12
C PHE A 67 -16.76 8.67 -4.03
N LEU A 68 -17.99 8.44 -3.56
CA LEU A 68 -18.92 9.49 -3.17
C LEU A 68 -18.86 9.58 -1.66
N PHE A 69 -18.11 10.56 -1.14
CA PHE A 69 -18.09 10.90 0.29
C PHE A 69 -17.42 9.83 1.19
N GLN A 70 -16.55 10.23 2.12
CA GLN A 70 -16.09 9.31 3.16
C GLN A 70 -17.25 9.05 4.14
N PRO A 71 -17.70 7.80 4.34
CA PRO A 71 -18.79 7.51 5.26
C PRO A 71 -18.38 7.67 6.74
N ILE A 72 -17.07 7.72 7.02
CA ILE A 72 -16.50 7.86 8.37
C ILE A 72 -15.88 9.25 8.48
N PHE A 73 -16.41 10.05 9.40
CA PHE A 73 -15.88 11.38 9.73
C PHE A 73 -14.51 11.24 10.42
N ARG A 74 -13.45 11.70 9.75
CA ARG A 74 -12.11 11.81 10.35
C ARG A 74 -11.86 13.26 10.78
N TRP A 75 -11.35 13.46 11.98
CA TRP A 75 -10.85 14.75 12.46
C TRP A 75 -9.32 14.80 12.41
N PRO A 76 -8.71 15.85 11.84
CA PRO A 76 -9.36 16.97 11.16
C PRO A 76 -10.07 16.54 9.87
N LEU A 77 -11.13 17.29 9.52
CA LEU A 77 -11.98 17.05 8.36
C LEU A 77 -11.13 16.78 7.12
N THR A 78 -11.31 15.59 6.56
CA THR A 78 -10.66 15.21 5.33
C THR A 78 -11.22 16.08 4.18
N PRO A 79 -10.39 16.76 3.36
CA PRO A 79 -10.86 17.68 2.32
C PRO A 79 -11.94 17.08 1.40
N PHE A 80 -12.91 17.89 0.96
CA PHE A 80 -14.01 17.49 0.06
C PHE A 80 -13.55 16.79 -1.23
N PHE A 81 -12.34 17.08 -1.70
CA PHE A 81 -11.62 16.32 -2.71
C PHE A 81 -10.30 15.87 -2.13
N ASN A 82 -10.33 14.80 -1.34
CA ASN A 82 -9.09 14.27 -0.81
C ASN A 82 -8.39 13.43 -1.87
N ILE A 83 -7.61 14.10 -2.73
CA ILE A 83 -6.78 13.43 -3.73
C ILE A 83 -5.49 12.87 -3.07
N SER A 84 -5.30 13.04 -1.76
CA SER A 84 -4.25 12.33 -1.02
C SER A 84 -4.55 12.26 0.47
N GLN A 85 -4.52 11.06 1.05
CA GLN A 85 -4.46 10.92 2.52
C GLN A 85 -3.07 11.12 3.10
N ASN A 86 -2.02 11.20 2.28
CA ASN A 86 -0.67 11.53 2.74
C ASN A 86 0.08 12.31 1.66
N VAL A 87 0.89 13.29 2.08
CA VAL A 87 1.93 13.90 1.25
C VAL A 87 2.93 12.79 0.91
N SER A 88 2.72 12.09 -0.20
CA SER A 88 3.69 11.16 -0.80
C SER A 88 3.30 10.77 -2.23
N GLU A 89 2.06 10.36 -2.48
CA GLU A 89 1.63 9.88 -3.80
C GLU A 89 1.68 10.97 -4.88
N PHE A 90 1.34 12.21 -4.53
CA PHE A 90 1.50 13.34 -5.44
C PHE A 90 2.96 13.66 -5.73
N ASP A 91 3.84 13.51 -4.76
CA ASP A 91 5.27 13.72 -4.97
C ASP A 91 5.86 12.64 -5.87
N VAL A 92 5.46 11.38 -5.67
CA VAL A 92 5.78 10.29 -6.59
C VAL A 92 5.26 10.61 -7.98
N LEU A 93 3.98 10.98 -8.13
CA LEU A 93 3.38 11.28 -9.43
C LEU A 93 4.06 12.47 -10.11
N ARG A 94 4.35 13.54 -9.37
CA ARG A 94 5.05 14.73 -9.87
C ARG A 94 6.46 14.38 -10.35
N SER A 95 7.21 13.63 -9.54
CA SER A 95 8.56 13.17 -9.91
C SER A 95 8.52 12.19 -11.08
N LEU A 96 7.52 11.30 -11.13
CA LEU A 96 7.30 10.37 -12.24
C LEU A 96 7.04 11.11 -13.56
N VAL A 97 6.18 12.13 -13.54
CA VAL A 97 5.89 12.95 -14.72
C VAL A 97 7.13 13.74 -15.15
N LYS A 98 7.89 14.31 -14.21
CA LYS A 98 9.17 14.96 -14.53
C LYS A 98 10.11 13.96 -15.22
N ARG A 99 10.33 12.77 -14.64
CA ARG A 99 11.18 11.73 -15.23
C ARG A 99 10.70 11.31 -16.61
N LEU A 100 9.38 11.15 -16.80
CA LEU A 100 8.80 10.81 -18.09
C LEU A 100 9.08 11.89 -19.14
N ILE A 101 8.86 13.17 -18.81
CA ILE A 101 9.18 14.30 -19.70
C ILE A 101 10.68 14.35 -20.00
N GLY A 102 11.52 14.17 -18.98
CA GLY A 102 12.97 14.13 -19.11
C GLY A 102 13.40 13.05 -20.08
N ASN A 103 12.99 11.81 -19.84
CA ASN A 103 13.31 10.67 -20.70
C ASN A 103 12.79 10.85 -22.13
N PHE A 104 11.60 11.44 -22.31
CA PHE A 104 11.04 11.72 -23.63
C PHE A 104 11.91 12.70 -24.45
N PHE A 105 12.52 13.68 -23.78
CA PHE A 105 13.45 14.64 -24.38
C PHE A 105 14.93 14.25 -24.23
N GLU A 106 15.22 13.04 -23.75
CA GLU A 106 16.58 12.54 -23.50
C GLU A 106 17.38 13.39 -22.48
N ILE A 107 16.67 14.03 -21.53
CA ILE A 107 17.22 14.84 -20.43
C ILE A 107 17.25 14.01 -19.14
N SER A 108 18.43 13.88 -18.54
CA SER A 108 18.65 13.07 -17.33
C SER A 108 18.58 13.86 -16.01
N THR A 109 18.36 15.18 -16.06
CA THR A 109 18.39 16.08 -14.88
C THR A 109 17.51 15.62 -13.72
N TRP A 110 16.37 14.98 -14.00
CA TRP A 110 15.41 14.56 -12.97
C TRP A 110 15.56 13.09 -12.52
N ASN A 111 16.57 12.38 -13.00
CA ASN A 111 16.74 10.96 -12.69
C ASN A 111 17.12 10.72 -11.23
N SER A 112 17.99 11.56 -10.64
CA SER A 112 18.36 11.48 -9.23
C SER A 112 17.16 11.74 -8.33
N ASP A 113 16.44 12.85 -8.58
CA ASP A 113 15.26 13.26 -7.81
C ASP A 113 14.19 12.18 -7.83
N TYR A 114 13.95 11.59 -9.00
CA TYR A 114 13.02 10.47 -9.11
C TYR A 114 13.50 9.25 -8.33
N THR A 115 14.78 8.89 -8.45
CA THR A 115 15.34 7.71 -7.79
C THR A 115 15.20 7.81 -6.27
N GLU A 116 15.43 9.00 -5.71
CA GLU A 116 15.27 9.26 -4.28
C GLU A 116 13.80 9.11 -3.84
N VAL A 117 12.89 9.81 -4.53
CA VAL A 117 11.45 9.78 -4.21
C VAL A 117 10.86 8.39 -4.40
N SER A 118 11.23 7.70 -5.48
CA SER A 118 10.72 6.36 -5.79
C SER A 118 11.18 5.31 -4.78
N LYS A 119 12.45 5.35 -4.35
CA LYS A 119 12.97 4.45 -3.30
C LYS A 119 12.30 4.69 -1.96
N ALA A 120 12.00 5.94 -1.62
CA ALA A 120 11.39 6.27 -0.34
C ALA A 120 9.89 5.92 -0.30
N LEU A 121 9.16 6.12 -1.40
CA LEU A 121 7.70 6.19 -1.36
C LEU A 121 6.96 5.15 -2.22
N LEU A 122 7.62 4.47 -3.16
CA LEU A 122 6.95 3.43 -3.94
C LEU A 122 6.73 2.17 -3.10
N LYS A 123 5.50 1.67 -3.17
CA LYS A 123 5.09 0.43 -2.52
C LYS A 123 5.30 -0.76 -3.44
N PRO A 124 5.80 -1.90 -2.94
CA PRO A 124 5.77 -3.15 -3.69
C PRO A 124 4.34 -3.60 -3.98
N PRO A 125 4.12 -4.30 -5.10
CA PRO A 125 2.88 -5.05 -5.30
C PRO A 125 2.63 -6.04 -4.15
N ILE A 126 1.37 -6.22 -3.78
CA ILE A 126 0.98 -7.19 -2.74
C ILE A 126 1.49 -8.60 -3.06
N LYS A 127 1.52 -8.97 -4.34
CA LYS A 127 2.03 -10.27 -4.78
C LYS A 127 3.52 -10.45 -4.44
N THR A 128 4.29 -9.37 -4.48
CA THR A 128 5.72 -9.36 -4.13
C THR A 128 5.89 -9.60 -2.63
N ILE A 129 5.06 -9.00 -1.78
CA ILE A 129 5.03 -9.28 -0.34
C ILE A 129 4.61 -10.73 -0.07
N GLN A 130 3.55 -11.22 -0.73
CA GLN A 130 3.11 -12.60 -0.60
C GLN A 130 4.19 -13.60 -1.02
N LYS A 131 4.95 -13.28 -2.07
CA LYS A 131 6.07 -14.10 -2.52
C LYS A 131 7.20 -14.08 -1.49
N PHE A 132 7.52 -12.91 -0.94
CA PHE A 132 8.51 -12.78 0.13
C PHE A 132 8.14 -13.61 1.37
N MET A 133 6.87 -13.61 1.78
CA MET A 133 6.40 -14.42 2.90
C MET A 133 6.57 -15.93 2.70
N LYS A 134 6.48 -16.40 1.46
CA LYS A 134 6.58 -17.83 1.09
C LYS A 134 8.01 -18.27 0.82
N GLU A 135 8.78 -17.42 0.18
CA GLU A 135 10.11 -17.72 -0.36
C GLU A 135 11.11 -16.59 -0.01
N PRO A 136 11.36 -16.32 1.29
CA PRO A 136 12.18 -15.19 1.72
C PRO A 136 13.62 -15.27 1.17
N GLU A 137 14.14 -16.49 1.00
CA GLU A 137 15.48 -16.75 0.45
C GLU A 137 15.67 -16.27 -1.00
N THR A 138 14.57 -16.05 -1.74
CA THR A 138 14.63 -15.48 -3.10
C THR A 138 14.90 -13.98 -3.10
N PHE A 139 14.73 -13.32 -1.95
CA PHE A 139 14.90 -11.88 -1.76
C PHE A 139 16.20 -11.61 -0.97
N LYS A 140 17.35 -11.92 -1.57
CA LYS A 140 18.67 -11.81 -0.92
C LYS A 140 19.01 -10.40 -0.42
N GLN A 141 18.42 -9.37 -1.03
CA GLN A 141 18.56 -7.96 -0.66
C GLN A 141 17.74 -7.58 0.58
N VAL A 142 16.77 -8.41 0.98
CA VAL A 142 15.93 -8.18 2.16
C VAL A 142 16.61 -8.81 3.38
N THR A 143 17.18 -7.96 4.21
CA THR A 143 17.85 -8.27 5.47
C THR A 143 17.10 -7.62 6.62
N PHE A 144 17.55 -7.83 7.86
CA PHE A 144 16.98 -7.13 9.01
C PHE A 144 17.08 -5.61 8.85
N ASP A 145 18.22 -5.11 8.38
CA ASP A 145 18.46 -3.66 8.26
C ASP A 145 17.69 -3.05 7.06
N THR A 146 17.46 -3.80 5.98
CA THR A 146 16.73 -3.29 4.80
C THR A 146 15.20 -3.43 4.89
N LEU A 147 14.70 -4.06 5.94
CA LEU A 147 13.28 -3.99 6.34
C LEU A 147 12.97 -2.68 7.10
N GLU A 148 13.96 -2.10 7.77
CA GLU A 148 13.85 -0.82 8.49
C GLU A 148 13.91 0.37 7.54
N SER A 149 14.78 0.32 6.51
CA SER A 149 14.86 1.37 5.50
C SER A 149 14.80 0.79 4.09
N SER A 150 14.06 1.44 3.20
CA SER A 150 14.02 1.08 1.76
C SER A 150 15.39 1.26 1.06
N ILE A 151 16.39 1.79 1.77
CA ILE A 151 17.74 2.05 1.25
C ILE A 151 18.45 0.71 1.04
N GLY A 152 18.77 0.39 -0.22
CA GLY A 152 19.36 -0.90 -0.61
C GLY A 152 18.35 -2.01 -0.88
N ASN A 153 17.05 -1.72 -0.77
CA ASN A 153 15.96 -2.64 -1.03
C ASN A 153 15.20 -2.24 -2.30
N GLU A 154 15.69 -2.67 -3.47
CA GLU A 154 15.05 -2.35 -4.75
C GLU A 154 13.63 -2.90 -4.86
N THR A 155 13.31 -3.94 -4.08
CA THR A 155 11.96 -4.48 -3.96
C THR A 155 11.03 -3.63 -3.12
N GLY A 156 11.53 -2.69 -2.30
CA GLY A 156 10.70 -1.83 -1.46
C GLY A 156 9.98 -2.55 -0.32
N ILE A 157 10.40 -3.76 0.06
CA ILE A 157 9.75 -4.51 1.15
C ILE A 157 10.27 -3.97 2.50
N THR A 158 9.50 -3.12 3.16
CA THR A 158 9.81 -2.57 4.50
C THR A 158 8.67 -2.81 5.47
N TRP A 159 8.90 -2.60 6.78
CA TRP A 159 7.84 -2.68 7.79
C TRP A 159 6.67 -1.74 7.47
N ALA A 160 6.96 -0.48 7.16
CA ALA A 160 5.96 0.50 6.70
C ALA A 160 5.14 -0.03 5.50
N ASN A 161 5.79 -0.58 4.48
CA ASN A 161 5.10 -1.07 3.29
C ASN A 161 4.31 -2.37 3.54
N ILE A 162 4.77 -3.22 4.45
CA ILE A 162 4.04 -4.41 4.91
C ILE A 162 2.79 -3.99 5.66
N TYR A 163 2.90 -3.04 6.60
CA TYR A 163 1.80 -2.44 7.34
C TYR A 163 0.74 -1.87 6.38
N LEU A 164 1.16 -0.95 5.50
CA LEU A 164 0.27 -0.30 4.52
C LEU A 164 -0.43 -1.33 3.62
N SER A 165 0.31 -2.32 3.13
CA SER A 165 -0.26 -3.36 2.27
C SER A 165 -1.30 -4.21 2.98
N TYR A 166 -1.11 -4.48 4.28
CA TYR A 166 -2.09 -5.20 5.10
C TYR A 166 -3.34 -4.36 5.33
N ILE A 167 -3.23 -3.12 5.82
CA ILE A 167 -4.41 -2.30 6.14
C ILE A 167 -5.22 -1.94 4.88
N GLU A 168 -4.57 -1.73 3.74
CA GLU A 168 -5.26 -1.44 2.47
C GLU A 168 -5.92 -2.69 1.87
N ASN A 169 -5.40 -3.89 2.19
CA ASN A 169 -5.85 -5.14 1.59
C ASN A 169 -5.94 -6.31 2.60
N PRO A 170 -6.68 -6.18 3.71
CA PRO A 170 -6.64 -7.15 4.82
C PRO A 170 -7.17 -8.53 4.42
N LYS A 171 -8.01 -8.62 3.38
CA LYS A 171 -8.52 -9.89 2.86
C LYS A 171 -7.52 -10.65 1.99
N LYS A 172 -6.45 -9.99 1.51
CA LYS A 172 -5.44 -10.60 0.63
C LYS A 172 -4.19 -11.06 1.38
N LEU A 173 -3.95 -10.52 2.57
CA LEU A 173 -2.83 -10.88 3.44
C LEU A 173 -3.41 -11.48 4.72
N ASN A 174 -3.29 -12.80 4.87
CA ASN A 174 -3.67 -13.46 6.11
C ASN A 174 -2.72 -13.03 7.23
N LEU A 175 -3.27 -12.54 8.34
CA LEU A 175 -2.49 -12.00 9.47
C LEU A 175 -1.62 -13.06 10.13
N ASP A 176 -2.13 -14.27 10.34
CA ASP A 176 -1.40 -15.37 10.97
C ASP A 176 -0.22 -15.79 10.09
N ASP A 177 -0.43 -15.95 8.79
CA ASP A 177 0.65 -16.24 7.84
C ASP A 177 1.69 -15.12 7.85
N LEU A 178 1.25 -13.86 7.85
CA LEU A 178 2.13 -12.70 7.86
C LEU A 178 3.00 -12.65 9.13
N ALA A 179 2.37 -12.77 10.30
CA ALA A 179 3.04 -12.75 11.59
C ALA A 179 4.03 -13.92 11.73
N ASN A 180 3.65 -15.12 11.30
CA ASN A 180 4.49 -16.31 11.39
C ASN A 180 5.68 -16.23 10.42
N SER A 181 5.48 -15.82 9.17
CA SER A 181 6.56 -15.66 8.19
C SER A 181 7.56 -14.57 8.60
N LEU A 182 7.08 -13.50 9.24
CA LEU A 182 7.92 -12.37 9.64
C LEU A 182 8.43 -12.44 11.09
N LYS A 183 8.02 -13.46 11.85
CA LYS A 183 8.37 -13.64 13.27
C LYS A 183 9.87 -13.48 13.53
N ARG A 184 10.72 -14.18 12.77
CA ARG A 184 12.17 -14.11 12.94
C ARG A 184 12.69 -12.69 12.75
N TYR A 185 12.21 -11.98 11.73
CA TYR A 185 12.58 -10.60 11.44
C TYR A 185 12.13 -9.66 12.54
N PHE A 186 10.88 -9.78 12.97
CA PHE A 186 10.27 -8.94 14.00
C PHE A 186 10.95 -9.11 15.38
N PHE A 187 11.29 -10.34 15.76
CA PHE A 187 11.88 -10.63 17.07
C PHE A 187 13.29 -10.03 17.19
N ASN A 188 14.06 -10.06 16.10
CA ASN A 188 15.41 -9.52 16.07
C ASN A 188 15.47 -8.07 15.56
N LEU A 189 14.32 -7.42 15.37
CA LEU A 189 14.24 -6.02 14.99
C LEU A 189 14.94 -5.17 16.04
N LYS A 190 15.97 -4.41 15.61
CA LYS A 190 16.71 -3.51 16.50
C LYS A 190 15.76 -2.41 16.93
N LYS A 191 15.94 -1.91 18.15
CA LYS A 191 15.10 -0.86 18.72
C LYS A 191 15.88 0.45 18.63
N THR A 192 15.51 1.31 17.70
CA THR A 192 16.17 2.61 17.45
C THR A 192 15.13 3.72 17.47
N GLU A 193 15.55 4.98 17.60
CA GLU A 193 14.62 6.11 17.52
C GLU A 193 13.98 6.24 16.12
N ASP A 194 14.72 5.85 15.07
CA ASP A 194 14.28 5.95 13.68
C ASP A 194 13.18 4.96 13.29
N ASN A 195 12.99 3.87 14.05
CA ASN A 195 12.03 2.81 13.72
C ASN A 195 10.91 2.63 14.76
N ILE A 196 10.72 3.61 15.65
CA ILE A 196 9.67 3.65 16.67
C ILE A 196 8.28 3.40 16.05
N ASP A 197 7.96 4.13 14.99
CA ASP A 197 6.65 4.03 14.33
C ASP A 197 6.44 2.65 13.70
N ASP A 198 7.45 2.12 13.01
CA ASP A 198 7.40 0.79 12.40
C ASP A 198 7.22 -0.32 13.44
N ILE A 199 7.95 -0.24 14.57
CA ILE A 199 7.77 -1.14 15.70
C ILE A 199 6.35 -1.05 16.23
N PHE A 200 5.85 0.17 16.43
CA PHE A 200 4.53 0.40 16.99
C PHE A 200 3.42 -0.17 16.09
N VAL A 201 3.34 0.29 14.84
CA VAL A 201 2.26 -0.08 13.92
C VAL A 201 2.27 -1.59 13.61
N THR A 202 3.46 -2.19 13.48
CA THR A 202 3.60 -3.65 13.30
C THR A 202 3.14 -4.40 14.54
N SER A 203 3.51 -3.93 15.75
CA SER A 203 3.10 -4.56 17.00
C SER A 203 1.58 -4.53 17.19
N VAL A 204 0.93 -3.43 16.83
CA VAL A 204 -0.53 -3.29 16.93
C VAL A 204 -1.25 -4.31 16.04
N ILE A 205 -0.79 -4.46 14.79
CA ILE A 205 -1.38 -5.46 13.88
C ILE A 205 -1.09 -6.89 14.35
N PHE A 206 0.17 -7.19 14.67
CA PHE A 206 0.57 -8.56 15.04
C PHE A 206 -0.01 -9.01 16.38
N MET A 207 -0.42 -8.09 17.25
CA MET A 207 -1.14 -8.41 18.48
C MET A 207 -2.45 -9.18 18.21
N GLU A 208 -3.06 -9.00 17.04
CA GLU A 208 -4.30 -9.67 16.66
C GLU A 208 -4.11 -11.06 16.04
N CYS A 209 -2.87 -11.53 15.89
CA CYS A 209 -2.62 -12.88 15.41
C CYS A 209 -2.91 -13.94 16.49
N SER A 210 -3.07 -15.17 16.05
CA SER A 210 -3.34 -16.35 16.87
C SER A 210 -2.08 -16.90 17.56
N ASN A 211 -0.88 -16.42 17.20
CA ASN A 211 0.38 -16.91 17.77
C ASN A 211 0.73 -16.15 19.06
N ASP A 212 0.49 -16.78 20.22
CA ASP A 212 0.70 -16.17 21.53
C ASP A 212 2.16 -15.73 21.79
N GLU A 213 3.15 -16.38 21.17
CA GLU A 213 4.55 -15.98 21.31
C GLU A 213 4.82 -14.65 20.61
N VAL A 214 4.27 -14.47 19.40
CA VAL A 214 4.36 -13.20 18.67
C VAL A 214 3.64 -12.10 19.43
N VAL A 215 2.45 -12.41 19.94
CA VAL A 215 1.61 -11.49 20.70
C VAL A 215 2.32 -11.03 21.99
N ALA A 216 2.95 -11.95 22.72
CA ALA A 216 3.76 -11.62 23.89
C ALA A 216 4.92 -10.67 23.54
N GLU A 217 5.57 -10.87 22.40
CA GLU A 217 6.64 -9.98 21.94
C GLU A 217 6.12 -8.60 21.53
N CYS A 218 4.93 -8.51 20.91
CA CYS A 218 4.27 -7.24 20.63
C CYS A 218 4.03 -6.43 21.91
N TYR A 219 3.54 -7.07 22.98
CA TYR A 219 3.37 -6.42 24.29
C TYR A 219 4.70 -5.86 24.80
N ARG A 220 5.78 -6.66 24.81
CA ARG A 220 7.10 -6.22 25.28
C ARG A 220 7.66 -5.05 24.48
N LYS A 221 7.43 -5.03 23.16
CA LYS A 221 7.91 -3.94 22.30
C LYS A 221 7.11 -2.67 22.55
N ILE A 222 5.79 -2.73 22.70
CA ILE A 222 4.97 -1.56 23.03
C ILE A 222 5.32 -1.03 24.43
N GLU A 223 5.51 -1.89 25.43
CA GLU A 223 6.00 -1.47 26.75
C GLU A 223 7.38 -0.82 26.69
N TRP A 224 8.28 -1.37 25.87
CA TRP A 224 9.58 -0.76 25.65
C TRP A 224 9.47 0.64 25.06
N LEU A 225 8.59 0.85 24.06
CA LEU A 225 8.35 2.17 23.46
C LEU A 225 7.90 3.18 24.52
N LEU A 226 6.90 2.82 25.32
CA LEU A 226 6.33 3.70 26.35
C LEU A 226 7.34 4.05 27.46
N ASN A 227 8.26 3.15 27.79
CA ASN A 227 9.20 3.35 28.90
C ASN A 227 10.53 3.96 28.49
N ASN A 228 10.94 3.85 27.22
CA ASN A 228 12.29 4.18 26.77
C ASN A 228 12.35 5.22 25.64
N THR A 229 11.21 5.74 25.20
CA THR A 229 11.14 6.73 24.11
C THR A 229 10.18 7.87 24.48
N HIS A 230 10.03 8.87 23.60
CA HIS A 230 9.02 9.92 23.73
C HIS A 230 7.59 9.47 23.33
N PHE A 231 7.36 8.16 23.23
CA PHE A 231 6.05 7.60 22.90
C PHE A 231 5.11 7.72 24.11
N HIS A 232 3.95 8.34 23.91
CA HIS A 232 2.98 8.62 24.98
C HIS A 232 1.75 7.72 24.88
N ASP A 233 1.01 7.55 25.98
CA ASP A 233 -0.23 6.76 25.96
C ASP A 233 -1.29 7.34 25.01
N SER A 234 -1.26 8.65 24.75
CA SER A 234 -2.09 9.29 23.72
C SER A 234 -1.81 8.74 22.32
N SER A 235 -0.55 8.37 22.02
CA SER A 235 -0.16 7.75 20.75
C SER A 235 -0.81 6.37 20.54
N LEU A 236 -1.10 5.64 21.63
CA LEU A 236 -1.82 4.35 21.55
C LEU A 236 -3.25 4.52 21.01
N ILE A 237 -3.90 5.64 21.31
CA ILE A 237 -5.28 5.87 20.89
C ILE A 237 -5.33 6.36 19.44
N ASN A 238 -4.29 7.06 18.99
CA ASN A 238 -4.25 7.74 17.70
C ASN A 238 -4.27 6.80 16.48
N ILE A 239 -3.89 5.53 16.63
CA ILE A 239 -3.93 4.54 15.54
C ILE A 239 -5.34 3.98 15.29
N MET A 240 -6.21 3.97 16.32
CA MET A 240 -7.54 3.35 16.23
C MET A 240 -8.40 3.90 15.08
N PRO A 241 -8.47 5.22 14.83
CA PRO A 241 -9.24 5.76 13.69
C PRO A 241 -8.77 5.27 12.32
N GLU A 242 -7.48 4.99 12.16
CA GLU A 242 -6.95 4.41 10.91
C GLU A 242 -7.42 2.97 10.75
N LEU A 243 -7.29 2.15 11.79
CA LEU A 243 -7.76 0.76 11.80
C LEU A 243 -9.27 0.67 11.53
N ASP A 244 -10.07 1.52 12.17
CA ASP A 244 -11.52 1.59 11.99
C ASP A 244 -11.90 1.90 10.54
N PHE A 245 -11.22 2.87 9.92
CA PHE A 245 -11.45 3.23 8.52
C PHE A 245 -11.13 2.10 7.56
N HIS A 246 -10.06 1.34 7.83
CA HIS A 246 -9.70 0.17 7.06
C HIS A 246 -10.51 -1.08 7.44
N HIS A 247 -11.48 -0.94 8.35
CA HIS A 247 -12.32 -2.02 8.88
C HIS A 247 -11.51 -3.18 9.50
N ILE A 248 -10.34 -2.87 10.05
CA ILE A 248 -9.49 -3.82 10.76
C ILE A 248 -10.08 -4.04 12.15
N GLN A 249 -10.22 -5.30 12.54
CA GLN A 249 -10.64 -5.67 13.90
C GLN A 249 -9.42 -5.75 14.81
N TYR A 250 -9.49 -5.10 15.97
CA TYR A 250 -8.38 -5.05 16.93
C TYR A 250 -8.81 -5.31 18.40
N PRO A 251 -9.53 -6.41 18.69
CA PRO A 251 -10.05 -6.70 20.03
C PRO A 251 -8.95 -6.86 21.10
N ARG A 252 -7.80 -7.47 20.79
CA ARG A 252 -6.72 -7.65 21.76
C ARG A 252 -6.04 -6.33 22.09
N TYR A 253 -5.77 -5.51 21.09
CA TYR A 253 -5.22 -4.18 21.25
C TYR A 253 -6.15 -3.25 22.04
N LYS A 254 -7.46 -3.31 21.77
CA LYS A 254 -8.44 -2.55 22.55
C LYS A 254 -8.41 -2.96 24.03
N LYS A 255 -8.38 -4.26 24.32
CA LYS A 255 -8.26 -4.80 25.69
C LYS A 255 -6.96 -4.36 26.37
N PHE A 256 -5.85 -4.32 25.62
CA PHE A 256 -4.57 -3.81 26.12
C PHE A 256 -4.66 -2.35 26.58
N ILE A 257 -5.25 -1.47 25.75
CA ILE A 257 -5.46 -0.07 26.11
C ILE A 257 -6.35 0.07 27.34
N GLU A 258 -7.45 -0.69 27.40
CA GLU A 258 -8.38 -0.69 28.54
C GLU A 258 -7.69 -1.12 29.84
N MET A 259 -6.85 -2.17 29.80
CA MET A 259 -6.06 -2.61 30.95
C MET A 259 -5.12 -1.52 31.45
N ARG A 260 -4.44 -0.79 30.55
CA ARG A 260 -3.56 0.31 30.95
C ARG A 260 -4.31 1.48 31.56
N ARG A 261 -5.43 1.90 30.97
CA ARG A 261 -6.28 2.98 31.53
C ARG A 261 -6.73 2.70 32.97
N ASN A 262 -6.97 1.43 33.30
CA ASN A 262 -7.35 1.02 34.65
C ASN A 262 -6.17 0.99 35.64
N ILE A 263 -4.93 0.89 35.15
CA ILE A 263 -3.70 0.92 35.97
C ILE A 263 -3.29 2.36 36.26
N ASP A 264 -3.43 3.25 35.27
CA ASP A 264 -2.95 4.64 35.35
C ASP A 264 -3.98 5.63 35.93
N GLY A 265 -5.19 5.15 36.28
CA GLY A 265 -6.19 5.90 37.05
C GLY A 265 -6.62 7.23 36.43
N GLU A 266 -7.46 7.17 35.39
CA GLU A 266 -8.14 8.30 34.72
C GLU A 266 -7.25 9.52 34.37
N PHE A 267 -7.02 9.72 33.07
CA PHE A 267 -6.46 10.94 32.47
C PHE A 267 -7.15 12.22 32.94
#